data_AF-A0A7S3UQH1-F1
#
_entry.id   AF-A0A7S3UQH1-F1
#
_cell.length_a   1.000
_cell.length_b   1.000
_cell.length_c   1.000
_cell.angle_alpha   90.00
_cell.angle_beta   90.00
_cell.angle_gamma   90.00
#
_symmetry.space_group_name_H-M   'P 1'
#
loop_
_entity.id
_entity.type
_entity.pdbx_description
1 polymer ?
#
loop_
_entity_poly.entity_id
_entity_poly.type
_entity_poly.pdbx_seq_one_letter_code
_entity_poly.pdbx_strand_id
1 'polypeptide(L)'
;SRSSLLVVTALAMMVGSGKLKRSTTARLLVVLAIVLFWQDAGAFVNHGSKQTYCRLVESLKHLSAKQFFLEKRDANPSKIGKDFSERERSLTTRLYCEKLLPDPAKYPDWNPSSILFATGAQSLFVVVAIAIGSVIGVDALSSLNFSSDAVVKGLAVSVPMLALNFGLKFVFGSAEWLLKIESSTQTSAMILFGVQNNYVKVFVGSLLLSIAAGVGEEVLFRGLLQNGVGIKLGQSIGLAVASIIFGLLHNVTPVYALIATIYGFYFGFIYLATGNLAIPMIGHAFYDLVALIHTQGEMLKVVAARGVKGPAKKEENAAEE
;
A
#
# COMPACT_ATOMS: atom_id res chain seq x y z
N SER A 1 0.59 18.54 12.08
CA SER A 1 1.29 19.39 13.06
C SER A 1 0.37 19.71 14.24
N ARG A 2 0.85 20.37 15.32
CA ARG A 2 -0.02 20.82 16.46
C ARG A 2 -1.19 21.70 15.99
N SER A 3 -0.99 22.46 14.92
CA SER A 3 -2.01 23.29 14.27
C SER A 3 -3.14 22.47 13.65
N SER A 4 -2.83 21.29 13.12
CA SER A 4 -3.80 20.38 12.49
C SER A 4 -4.68 19.66 13.52
N LEU A 5 -4.11 19.27 14.67
CA LEU A 5 -4.88 18.71 15.79
C LEU A 5 -5.86 19.76 16.35
N LEU A 6 -5.42 21.02 16.48
CA LEU A 6 -6.28 22.14 16.88
C LEU A 6 -7.46 22.35 15.92
N VAL A 7 -7.27 22.17 14.61
CA VAL A 7 -8.35 22.29 13.62
C VAL A 7 -9.36 21.13 13.72
N VAL A 8 -8.88 19.88 13.91
CA VAL A 8 -9.75 18.71 14.11
C VAL A 8 -10.52 18.80 15.43
N THR A 9 -9.86 19.21 16.52
CA THR A 9 -10.49 19.42 17.81
C THR A 9 -11.49 20.59 17.75
N ALA A 10 -11.16 21.69 17.07
CA ALA A 10 -12.07 22.82 16.87
C ALA A 10 -13.29 22.42 16.03
N LEU A 11 -13.11 21.65 14.96
CA LEU A 11 -14.22 21.14 14.14
C LEU A 11 -15.12 20.17 14.93
N ALA A 12 -14.53 19.26 15.72
CA ALA A 12 -15.27 18.37 16.61
C ALA A 12 -16.05 19.14 17.69
N MET A 13 -15.45 20.19 18.27
CA MET A 13 -16.11 21.09 19.23
C MET A 13 -17.21 21.95 18.58
N MET A 14 -17.06 22.36 17.32
CA MET A 14 -18.09 23.10 16.57
C MET A 14 -19.28 22.21 16.18
N VAL A 15 -19.05 20.92 15.95
CA VAL A 15 -20.12 19.90 15.78
C VAL A 15 -20.83 19.63 17.11
N GLY A 16 -20.09 19.49 18.21
CA GLY A 16 -20.66 19.27 19.55
C GLY A 16 -21.43 20.48 20.11
N SER A 17 -21.05 21.70 19.72
CA SER A 17 -21.71 22.95 20.17
C SER A 17 -22.90 23.38 19.30
N GLY A 18 -23.28 22.61 18.27
CA GLY A 18 -24.43 22.90 17.42
C GLY A 18 -24.29 24.12 16.50
N LYS A 19 -23.07 24.69 16.37
CA LYS A 19 -22.80 25.87 15.53
C LYS A 19 -22.72 25.57 14.04
N LEU A 20 -22.47 24.31 13.65
CA LEU A 20 -22.64 23.86 12.27
C LEU A 20 -24.12 23.54 12.01
N LYS A 21 -24.79 24.31 11.15
CA LYS A 21 -26.15 23.98 10.69
C LYS A 21 -26.21 22.54 10.20
N ARG A 22 -27.29 21.83 10.54
CA ARG A 22 -27.66 20.42 10.27
C ARG A 22 -27.64 19.96 8.80
N SER A 23 -26.94 20.62 7.88
CA SER A 23 -26.87 20.14 6.50
C SER A 23 -25.93 18.93 6.40
N THR A 24 -26.42 17.88 5.74
CA THR A 24 -25.69 16.66 5.42
C THR A 24 -24.34 16.94 4.76
N THR A 25 -24.25 18.03 3.99
CA THR A 25 -23.02 18.51 3.33
C THR A 25 -21.93 18.87 4.33
N ALA A 26 -22.27 19.54 5.43
CA ALA A 26 -21.30 19.93 6.46
C ALA A 26 -20.73 18.69 7.18
N ARG A 27 -21.54 17.64 7.35
CA ARG A 27 -21.10 16.35 7.92
C ARG A 27 -20.19 15.58 6.96
N LEU A 28 -20.55 15.52 5.68
CA LEU A 28 -19.72 14.92 4.62
C LEU A 28 -18.36 15.62 4.49
N LEU A 29 -18.32 16.95 4.62
CA LEU A 29 -17.07 17.71 4.60
C LEU A 29 -16.18 17.41 5.82
N VAL A 30 -16.77 17.11 6.99
CA VAL A 30 -16.02 16.67 8.18
C VAL A 30 -15.45 15.27 7.97
N VAL A 31 -16.21 14.34 7.37
CA VAL A 31 -15.69 13.01 6.99
C VAL A 31 -14.55 13.15 5.99
N LEU A 32 -14.75 13.94 4.94
CA LEU A 32 -13.73 14.21 3.93
C LEU A 32 -12.50 14.87 4.57
N ALA A 33 -12.66 15.80 5.50
CA ALA A 33 -11.56 16.44 6.20
C ALA A 33 -10.79 15.49 7.13
N ILE A 34 -11.46 14.56 7.82
CA ILE A 34 -10.81 13.52 8.64
C ILE A 34 -10.05 12.52 7.75
N VAL A 35 -10.64 12.16 6.61
CA VAL A 35 -10.04 11.28 5.60
C VAL A 35 -8.82 11.94 4.93
N LEU A 36 -8.91 13.23 4.59
CA LEU A 36 -7.79 14.03 4.04
C LEU A 36 -6.71 14.31 5.10
N PHE A 37 -7.08 14.48 6.36
CA PHE A 37 -6.14 14.62 7.48
C PHE A 37 -5.27 13.38 7.68
N TRP A 38 -5.79 12.19 7.40
CA TRP A 38 -5.00 10.95 7.42
C TRP A 38 -3.97 10.88 6.27
N GLN A 39 -4.33 11.41 5.09
CA GLN A 39 -3.40 11.60 3.96
C GLN A 39 -2.17 12.44 4.36
N ASP A 40 -2.37 13.43 5.23
CA ASP A 40 -1.32 14.34 5.73
C ASP A 40 -0.49 13.74 6.88
N ALA A 41 -1.00 12.72 7.58
CA ALA A 41 -0.21 11.95 8.56
C ALA A 41 0.83 11.03 7.87
N GLY A 42 0.55 10.60 6.64
CA GLY A 42 1.53 9.96 5.75
C GLY A 42 2.53 10.93 5.10
N ALA A 43 2.31 12.24 5.21
CA ALA A 43 3.16 13.27 4.60
C ALA A 43 4.43 13.63 5.39
N PHE A 44 4.87 12.78 6.33
CA PHE A 44 6.18 12.90 6.98
C PHE A 44 7.33 12.28 6.17
N VAL A 45 7.29 12.45 4.86
CA VAL A 45 8.46 12.29 3.98
C VAL A 45 8.44 13.46 3.01
N ASN A 46 9.03 14.59 3.38
CA ASN A 46 9.22 15.65 2.41
C ASN A 46 10.59 16.33 2.49
N HIS A 47 11.06 16.63 1.29
CA HIS A 47 12.10 17.56 0.87
C HIS A 47 13.58 17.19 1.05
N GLY A 48 14.10 16.55 -0.01
CA GLY A 48 15.47 16.72 -0.45
C GLY A 48 15.71 16.07 -1.82
N SER A 49 16.14 16.86 -2.81
CA SER A 49 16.88 16.44 -4.04
C SER A 49 16.18 16.35 -5.41
N LYS A 50 14.98 16.90 -5.63
CA LYS A 50 14.40 16.97 -7.00
C LYS A 50 15.30 17.72 -8.01
N GLN A 51 16.10 18.69 -7.55
CA GLN A 51 17.07 19.43 -8.37
C GLN A 51 18.44 18.74 -8.53
N THR A 52 18.84 17.87 -7.59
CA THR A 52 20.09 17.09 -7.70
C THR A 52 19.90 15.88 -8.62
N TYR A 53 18.69 15.30 -8.63
CA TYR A 53 18.33 14.15 -9.46
C TYR A 53 18.28 14.49 -10.95
N CYS A 54 17.66 15.62 -11.34
CA CYS A 54 17.64 16.04 -12.74
C CYS A 54 19.05 16.33 -13.29
N ARG A 55 19.94 16.97 -12.49
CA ARG A 55 21.33 17.23 -12.89
C ARG A 55 22.17 15.95 -12.99
N LEU A 56 21.93 14.97 -12.11
CA LEU A 56 22.63 13.68 -12.15
C LEU A 56 22.19 12.86 -13.38
N VAL A 57 20.89 12.85 -13.70
CA VAL A 57 20.35 12.16 -14.89
C VAL A 57 20.78 12.84 -16.20
N GLU A 58 20.91 14.17 -16.24
CA GLU A 58 21.51 14.88 -17.38
C GLU A 58 23.02 14.61 -17.52
N SER A 59 23.76 14.53 -16.41
CA SER A 59 25.20 14.20 -16.44
C SER A 59 25.49 12.76 -16.87
N LEU A 60 24.53 11.84 -16.68
CA LEU A 60 24.67 10.41 -17.00
C LEU A 60 24.23 10.05 -18.42
N LYS A 61 23.48 10.92 -19.12
CA LYS A 61 23.10 10.72 -20.54
C LYS A 61 24.30 10.68 -21.50
N HIS A 62 25.43 11.23 -21.11
CA HIS A 62 26.65 11.26 -21.92
C HIS A 62 27.69 10.20 -21.54
N LEU A 63 27.47 9.46 -20.45
CA LEU A 63 28.45 8.54 -19.86
C LEU A 63 28.29 7.08 -20.33
N SER A 64 27.18 6.71 -20.98
CA SER A 64 26.96 5.33 -21.45
C SER A 64 27.69 4.97 -22.74
N ALA A 65 28.10 5.94 -23.57
CA ALA A 65 28.67 5.63 -24.89
C ALA A 65 30.15 6.01 -25.05
N LYS A 66 30.65 7.09 -24.43
CA LYS A 66 31.96 7.64 -24.82
C LYS A 66 33.14 7.13 -24.01
N GLN A 67 32.94 6.79 -22.73
CA GLN A 67 34.03 6.31 -21.86
C GLN A 67 34.36 4.83 -22.05
N PHE A 68 33.39 4.00 -22.45
CA PHE A 68 33.62 2.59 -22.74
C PHE A 68 34.33 2.35 -24.09
N PHE A 69 34.04 3.16 -25.10
CA PHE A 69 34.66 3.04 -26.44
C PHE A 69 36.16 3.39 -26.47
N LEU A 70 36.68 4.08 -25.45
CA LEU A 70 38.11 4.42 -25.35
C LEU A 70 38.94 3.35 -24.64
N GLU A 71 38.33 2.41 -23.91
CA GLU A 71 39.07 1.43 -23.10
C GLU A 71 39.20 0.03 -23.76
N LYS A 72 38.42 -0.28 -24.80
CA LYS A 72 38.45 -1.60 -25.47
C LYS A 72 38.41 -1.56 -26.99
N ARG A 73 39.42 -0.91 -27.59
CA ARG A 73 39.64 -0.91 -29.05
C ARG A 73 39.98 -2.29 -29.64
N ASP A 74 40.15 -3.34 -28.82
CA ASP A 74 40.69 -4.64 -29.25
C ASP A 74 39.72 -5.84 -29.14
N ALA A 75 38.42 -5.63 -28.88
CA ALA A 75 37.48 -6.76 -28.72
C ALA A 75 36.63 -7.03 -29.98
N ASN A 76 36.69 -8.28 -30.46
CA ASN A 76 36.01 -8.81 -31.66
C ASN A 76 34.47 -8.59 -31.63
N PRO A 77 33.88 -7.84 -32.59
CA PRO A 77 32.46 -7.43 -32.59
C PRO A 77 31.43 -8.57 -32.71
N SER A 78 31.84 -9.73 -33.24
CA SER A 78 30.91 -10.82 -33.60
C SER A 78 30.38 -11.64 -32.40
N LYS A 79 31.01 -11.55 -31.22
CA LYS A 79 30.56 -12.24 -29.98
C LYS A 79 29.70 -11.38 -29.06
N ILE A 80 29.53 -10.09 -29.37
CA ILE A 80 28.94 -9.10 -28.45
C ILE A 80 27.40 -9.03 -28.59
N GLY A 81 26.79 -9.48 -29.70
CA GLY A 81 25.40 -9.12 -30.01
C GLY A 81 24.27 -9.62 -29.10
N LYS A 82 24.38 -10.80 -28.45
CA LYS A 82 23.27 -11.37 -27.65
C LYS A 82 23.55 -11.34 -26.13
N ASP A 83 24.72 -11.83 -25.73
CA ASP A 83 25.17 -11.92 -24.34
C ASP A 83 25.40 -10.51 -23.72
N PHE A 84 25.76 -9.52 -24.53
CA PHE A 84 25.92 -8.12 -24.08
C PHE A 84 24.58 -7.47 -23.76
N SER A 85 23.55 -7.68 -24.59
CA SER A 85 22.23 -7.08 -24.37
C SER A 85 21.53 -7.65 -23.13
N GLU A 86 21.77 -8.93 -22.82
CA GLU A 86 21.29 -9.56 -21.59
C GLU A 86 22.11 -9.12 -20.37
N ARG A 87 23.46 -9.03 -20.50
CA ARG A 87 24.30 -8.56 -19.39
C ARG A 87 24.08 -7.09 -19.07
N GLU A 88 24.01 -6.18 -20.04
CA GLU A 88 23.68 -4.76 -19.81
C GLU A 88 22.28 -4.58 -19.23
N ARG A 89 21.29 -5.34 -19.73
CA ARG A 89 19.93 -5.30 -19.18
C ARG A 89 19.91 -5.85 -17.76
N SER A 90 20.67 -6.90 -17.45
CA SER A 90 20.80 -7.42 -16.08
C SER A 90 21.59 -6.49 -15.15
N LEU A 91 22.63 -5.81 -15.65
CA LEU A 91 23.46 -4.89 -14.85
C LEU A 91 22.71 -3.59 -14.58
N THR A 92 22.03 -3.05 -15.59
CA THR A 92 21.22 -1.84 -15.46
C THR A 92 20.04 -2.13 -14.55
N THR A 93 19.34 -3.26 -14.73
CA THR A 93 18.28 -3.69 -13.80
C THR A 93 18.82 -3.91 -12.39
N ARG A 94 20.00 -4.55 -12.22
CA ARG A 94 20.65 -4.72 -10.91
C ARG A 94 20.99 -3.38 -10.25
N LEU A 95 21.67 -2.47 -10.94
CA LEU A 95 22.03 -1.14 -10.43
C LEU A 95 20.81 -0.28 -10.13
N TYR A 96 19.74 -0.43 -10.91
CA TYR A 96 18.48 0.29 -10.72
C TYR A 96 17.69 -0.28 -9.53
N CYS A 97 17.63 -1.59 -9.38
CA CYS A 97 17.12 -2.28 -8.18
C CYS A 97 17.97 -1.95 -6.95
N GLU A 98 19.28 -1.83 -7.08
CA GLU A 98 20.17 -1.48 -5.97
C GLU A 98 20.00 -0.02 -5.52
N LYS A 99 19.66 0.89 -6.43
CA LYS A 99 19.40 2.30 -6.10
C LYS A 99 17.96 2.61 -5.70
N LEU A 100 16.97 1.88 -6.21
CA LEU A 100 15.56 2.13 -5.92
C LEU A 100 15.02 1.31 -4.75
N LEU A 101 15.53 0.11 -4.49
CA LEU A 101 15.01 -0.70 -3.39
C LEU A 101 15.55 -0.13 -2.06
N PRO A 102 14.69 -0.04 -1.03
CA PRO A 102 15.06 0.50 0.28
C PRO A 102 16.32 -0.19 0.81
N ASP A 103 17.23 0.59 1.40
CA ASP A 103 18.43 0.07 2.04
C ASP A 103 18.06 -0.64 3.35
N PRO A 104 18.21 -1.98 3.45
CA PRO A 104 17.74 -2.71 4.60
C PRO A 104 18.40 -2.31 5.91
N ALA A 105 19.64 -1.82 5.84
CA ALA A 105 20.40 -1.36 7.00
C ALA A 105 19.80 -0.09 7.66
N LYS A 106 18.89 0.61 6.97
CA LYS A 106 18.26 1.85 7.45
C LYS A 106 16.96 1.62 8.22
N TYR A 107 16.45 0.39 8.25
CA TYR A 107 15.17 0.08 8.88
C TYR A 107 15.38 -0.66 10.20
N PRO A 108 14.56 -0.37 11.21
CA PRO A 108 14.69 -1.01 12.51
C PRO A 108 14.40 -2.51 12.42
N ASP A 109 14.90 -3.23 13.41
CA ASP A 109 14.54 -4.62 13.64
C ASP A 109 13.04 -4.77 13.86
N TRP A 110 12.55 -5.98 13.62
CA TRP A 110 11.15 -6.31 13.83
C TRP A 110 10.68 -5.89 15.22
N ASN A 111 9.68 -5.00 15.25
CA ASN A 111 9.00 -4.58 16.45
C ASN A 111 7.51 -5.00 16.37
N PRO A 112 7.03 -5.91 17.23
CA PRO A 112 5.63 -6.32 17.21
C PRO A 112 4.66 -5.15 17.45
N SER A 113 5.10 -4.07 18.12
CA SER A 113 4.30 -2.86 18.31
C SER A 113 3.95 -2.16 16.99
N SER A 114 4.79 -2.25 15.96
CA SER A 114 4.50 -1.66 14.63
C SER A 114 3.30 -2.33 13.97
N ILE A 115 3.26 -3.67 14.00
CA ILE A 115 2.13 -4.46 13.50
C ILE A 115 0.89 -4.21 14.34
N LEU A 116 1.03 -4.18 15.67
CA LEU A 116 -0.11 -3.93 16.56
C LEU A 116 -0.71 -2.53 16.33
N PHE A 117 0.14 -1.52 16.19
CA PHE A 117 -0.29 -0.16 15.88
C PHE A 117 -1.00 -0.09 14.53
N ALA A 118 -0.42 -0.67 13.48
CA ALA A 118 -1.03 -0.69 12.15
C ALA A 118 -2.38 -1.43 12.14
N THR A 119 -2.44 -2.59 12.82
CA THR A 119 -3.68 -3.38 12.99
C THR A 119 -4.74 -2.59 13.75
N GLY A 120 -4.35 -1.89 14.83
CA GLY A 120 -5.24 -1.03 15.61
C GLY A 120 -5.75 0.16 14.80
N ALA A 121 -4.88 0.81 14.02
CA ALA A 121 -5.25 1.90 13.13
C ALA A 121 -6.26 1.46 12.06
N GLN A 122 -6.05 0.28 11.46
CA GLN A 122 -6.98 -0.29 10.50
C GLN A 122 -8.32 -0.67 11.13
N SER A 123 -8.28 -1.27 12.33
CA SER A 123 -9.49 -1.63 13.09
C SER A 123 -10.33 -0.40 13.50
N LEU A 124 -9.68 0.76 13.69
CA LEU A 124 -10.36 2.01 14.01
C LEU A 124 -11.34 2.45 12.91
N PHE A 125 -11.12 2.06 11.66
CA PHE A 125 -12.04 2.36 10.57
C PHE A 125 -13.43 1.76 10.78
N VAL A 126 -13.54 0.59 11.42
CA VAL A 126 -14.83 0.00 11.79
C VAL A 126 -15.57 0.92 12.77
N VAL A 127 -14.89 1.36 13.82
CA VAL A 127 -15.46 2.23 14.85
C VAL A 127 -15.88 3.56 14.25
N VAL A 128 -15.02 4.17 13.43
CA VAL A 128 -15.31 5.43 12.73
C VAL A 128 -16.50 5.27 11.80
N ALA A 129 -16.58 4.17 11.05
CA ALA A 129 -17.65 3.91 10.12
C ALA A 129 -19.02 3.76 10.83
N ILE A 130 -19.06 3.02 11.93
CA ILE A 130 -20.27 2.86 12.75
C ILE A 130 -20.67 4.19 13.39
N ALA A 131 -19.71 4.93 13.96
CA ALA A 131 -19.96 6.21 14.60
C ALA A 131 -20.54 7.24 13.62
N ILE A 132 -19.91 7.41 12.45
CA ILE A 132 -20.41 8.30 11.41
C ILE A 132 -21.75 7.81 10.88
N GLY A 133 -21.87 6.50 10.62
CA GLY A 133 -23.09 5.85 10.16
C GLY A 133 -24.29 6.17 11.05
N SER A 134 -24.13 6.03 12.37
CA SER A 134 -25.15 6.35 13.37
C SER A 134 -25.62 7.81 13.31
N VAL A 135 -24.71 8.74 12.99
CA VAL A 135 -25.02 10.18 12.87
C VAL A 135 -25.73 10.51 11.56
N ILE A 136 -25.45 9.77 10.48
CA ILE A 136 -26.01 10.03 9.15
C ILE A 136 -27.15 9.10 8.74
N GLY A 137 -27.55 8.17 9.62
CA GLY A 137 -28.63 7.21 9.40
C GLY A 137 -28.27 6.09 8.42
N VAL A 138 -26.99 5.67 8.40
CA VAL A 138 -26.49 4.57 7.57
C VAL A 138 -25.93 3.49 8.49
N ASP A 139 -26.48 2.28 8.42
CA ASP A 139 -25.89 1.13 9.09
C ASP A 139 -24.75 0.57 8.22
N ALA A 140 -23.51 0.77 8.66
CA ALA A 140 -22.31 0.34 7.93
C ALA A 140 -22.14 -1.19 7.90
N LEU A 141 -22.85 -1.93 8.74
CA LEU A 141 -22.78 -3.39 8.84
C LEU A 141 -24.04 -4.09 8.32
N SER A 142 -25.00 -3.35 7.74
CA SER A 142 -26.32 -3.86 7.36
C SER A 142 -26.28 -5.10 6.45
N SER A 143 -25.24 -5.20 5.63
CA SER A 143 -25.07 -6.24 4.61
C SER A 143 -24.02 -7.28 5.00
N LEU A 144 -23.58 -7.31 6.26
CA LEU A 144 -22.57 -8.24 6.74
C LEU A 144 -23.18 -9.63 6.95
N ASN A 145 -22.79 -10.60 6.13
CA ASN A 145 -23.25 -11.97 6.26
C ASN A 145 -22.10 -12.97 6.05
N PHE A 146 -21.57 -13.49 7.15
CA PHE A 146 -20.56 -14.55 7.11
C PHE A 146 -21.21 -15.91 6.85
N SER A 147 -20.74 -16.58 5.80
CA SER A 147 -21.13 -17.95 5.46
C SER A 147 -19.95 -18.67 4.78
N SER A 148 -20.02 -19.99 4.69
CA SER A 148 -19.04 -20.77 3.92
C SER A 148 -18.99 -20.34 2.45
N ASP A 149 -20.16 -20.03 1.87
CA ASP A 149 -20.27 -19.47 0.52
C ASP A 149 -19.57 -18.10 0.40
N ALA A 150 -19.70 -17.23 1.40
CA ALA A 150 -19.01 -15.94 1.42
C ALA A 150 -17.49 -16.12 1.49
N VAL A 151 -17.00 -17.12 2.24
CA VAL A 151 -15.56 -17.47 2.28
C VAL A 151 -15.08 -17.93 0.92
N VAL A 152 -15.77 -18.89 0.29
CA VAL A 152 -15.38 -19.41 -1.02
C VAL A 152 -15.39 -18.31 -2.08
N LYS A 153 -16.45 -17.49 -2.13
CA LYS A 153 -16.55 -16.37 -3.06
C LYS A 153 -15.49 -15.31 -2.78
N GLY A 154 -15.25 -14.99 -1.50
CA GLY A 154 -14.20 -14.06 -1.07
C GLY A 154 -12.82 -14.49 -1.57
N LEU A 155 -12.46 -15.75 -1.35
CA LEU A 155 -11.22 -16.31 -1.87
C LEU A 155 -11.18 -16.27 -3.41
N ALA A 156 -12.28 -16.60 -4.08
CA ALA A 156 -12.35 -16.59 -5.55
C ALA A 156 -12.17 -15.17 -6.14
N VAL A 157 -12.73 -14.13 -5.52
CA VAL A 157 -12.59 -12.74 -6.01
C VAL A 157 -11.17 -12.19 -5.83
N SER A 158 -10.36 -12.78 -4.95
CA SER A 158 -8.95 -12.39 -4.83
C SER A 158 -8.11 -12.85 -6.03
N VAL A 159 -8.53 -13.93 -6.72
CA VAL A 159 -7.73 -14.56 -7.79
C VAL A 159 -7.47 -13.62 -8.96
N PRO A 160 -8.47 -12.90 -9.53
CA PRO A 160 -8.22 -11.91 -10.57
C PRO A 160 -7.24 -10.80 -10.16
N MET A 161 -7.27 -10.38 -8.89
CA MET A 161 -6.37 -9.34 -8.38
C MET A 161 -4.94 -9.84 -8.27
N LEU A 162 -4.75 -11.07 -7.76
CA LEU A 162 -3.45 -11.73 -7.72
C LEU A 162 -2.92 -11.94 -9.13
N ALA A 163 -3.76 -12.41 -10.05
CA ALA A 163 -3.41 -12.58 -11.46
C ALA A 163 -2.98 -11.26 -12.11
N LEU A 164 -3.69 -10.16 -11.82
CA LEU A 164 -3.28 -8.83 -12.29
C LEU A 164 -1.92 -8.43 -11.72
N ASN A 165 -1.71 -8.57 -10.41
CA ASN A 165 -0.46 -8.19 -9.75
C ASN A 165 0.74 -8.99 -10.31
N PHE A 166 0.63 -10.31 -10.37
CA PHE A 166 1.69 -11.17 -10.91
C PHE A 166 1.86 -11.02 -12.43
N GLY A 167 0.77 -10.82 -13.17
CA GLY A 167 0.81 -10.55 -14.61
C GLY A 167 1.51 -9.24 -14.95
N LEU A 168 1.23 -8.15 -14.20
CA LEU A 168 1.93 -6.88 -14.36
C LEU A 168 3.42 -7.03 -14.08
N LYS A 169 3.81 -7.77 -13.03
CA LYS A 169 5.23 -8.09 -12.76
C LYS A 169 5.87 -8.92 -13.88
N PHE A 170 5.16 -9.90 -14.42
CA PHE A 170 5.68 -10.74 -15.49
C PHE A 170 5.92 -9.95 -16.78
N VAL A 171 5.00 -9.07 -17.17
CA VAL A 171 5.08 -8.32 -18.43
C VAL A 171 5.94 -7.05 -18.29
N PHE A 172 5.84 -6.35 -17.16
CA PHE A 172 6.42 -5.02 -16.94
C PHE A 172 7.41 -4.97 -15.77
N GLY A 173 7.96 -6.11 -15.32
CA GLY A 173 8.84 -6.19 -14.16
C GLY A 173 10.09 -5.30 -14.21
N SER A 174 10.56 -4.95 -15.41
CA SER A 174 11.69 -4.04 -15.61
C SER A 174 11.29 -2.57 -15.82
N ALA A 175 9.99 -2.24 -15.77
CA ALA A 175 9.50 -0.90 -16.01
C ALA A 175 9.68 -0.01 -14.77
N GLU A 176 10.22 1.20 -14.96
CA GLU A 176 10.51 2.13 -13.86
C GLU A 176 9.28 2.44 -12.99
N TRP A 177 8.11 2.60 -13.59
CA TRP A 177 6.89 2.89 -12.84
C TRP A 177 6.46 1.74 -11.92
N LEU A 178 6.65 0.48 -12.33
CA LEU A 178 6.29 -0.69 -11.53
C LEU A 178 7.31 -0.89 -10.39
N LEU A 179 8.59 -0.69 -10.70
CA LEU A 179 9.66 -0.73 -9.69
C LEU A 179 9.49 0.34 -8.61
N LYS A 180 8.97 1.52 -8.95
CA LYS A 180 8.62 2.57 -7.95
C LYS A 180 7.49 2.13 -7.03
N ILE A 181 6.47 1.46 -7.56
CA ILE A 181 5.38 0.90 -6.75
C ILE A 181 5.95 -0.17 -5.81
N GLU A 182 6.74 -1.09 -6.35
CA GLU A 182 7.36 -2.18 -5.59
C GLU A 182 8.31 -1.67 -4.50
N SER A 183 9.17 -0.69 -4.81
CA SER A 183 10.04 -0.06 -3.82
C SER A 183 9.24 0.57 -2.68
N SER A 184 8.13 1.23 -2.99
CA SER A 184 7.28 1.82 -1.96
C SER A 184 6.57 0.77 -1.10
N THR A 185 6.01 -0.29 -1.71
CA THR A 185 5.32 -1.34 -0.96
C THR A 185 6.31 -2.13 -0.10
N GLN A 186 7.52 -2.37 -0.60
CA GLN A 186 8.62 -2.93 0.18
C GLN A 186 9.01 -2.01 1.32
N THR A 187 9.10 -0.70 1.11
CA THR A 187 9.39 0.27 2.18
C THR A 187 8.36 0.19 3.30
N SER A 188 7.07 0.17 2.96
CA SER A 188 6.00 -0.03 3.95
C SER A 188 6.14 -1.37 4.68
N ALA A 189 6.45 -2.45 3.96
CA ALA A 189 6.66 -3.76 4.55
C ALA A 189 7.88 -3.76 5.51
N MET A 190 8.95 -3.03 5.19
CA MET A 190 10.13 -2.91 6.06
C MET A 190 9.85 -2.09 7.32
N ILE A 191 9.03 -1.04 7.23
CA ILE A 191 8.59 -0.27 8.41
C ILE A 191 7.76 -1.16 9.35
N LEU A 192 6.93 -2.02 8.80
CA LEU A 192 6.01 -2.87 9.56
C LEU A 192 6.68 -4.11 10.15
N PHE A 193 7.50 -4.80 9.36
CA PHE A 193 8.06 -6.11 9.71
C PHE A 193 9.57 -6.07 10.00
N GLY A 194 10.28 -5.01 9.63
CA GLY A 194 11.75 -5.00 9.61
C GLY A 194 12.32 -6.02 8.62
N VAL A 195 13.62 -6.31 8.74
CA VAL A 195 14.25 -7.44 8.04
C VAL A 195 13.94 -8.74 8.80
N GLN A 196 12.85 -9.42 8.42
CA GLN A 196 12.34 -10.60 9.15
C GLN A 196 12.51 -11.91 8.38
N ASN A 197 13.41 -12.77 8.85
CA ASN A 197 13.63 -14.11 8.26
C ASN A 197 12.72 -15.21 8.87
N ASN A 198 11.99 -14.91 9.95
CA ASN A 198 11.08 -15.88 10.57
C ASN A 198 9.71 -15.89 9.86
N TYR A 199 9.46 -16.94 9.08
CA TYR A 199 8.21 -17.12 8.33
C TYR A 199 6.94 -17.12 9.19
N VAL A 200 7.01 -17.62 10.44
CA VAL A 200 5.86 -17.61 11.35
C VAL A 200 5.51 -16.18 11.76
N LYS A 201 6.52 -15.36 12.10
CA LYS A 201 6.31 -13.94 12.45
C LYS A 201 5.75 -13.14 11.29
N VAL A 202 6.29 -13.35 10.08
CA VAL A 202 5.77 -12.72 8.85
C VAL A 202 4.33 -13.16 8.61
N PHE A 203 4.04 -14.46 8.67
CA PHE A 203 2.70 -14.98 8.43
C PHE A 203 1.68 -14.42 9.43
N VAL A 204 1.95 -14.52 10.74
CA VAL A 204 1.04 -14.04 11.79
C VAL A 204 0.84 -12.53 11.68
N GLY A 205 1.91 -11.75 11.50
CA GLY A 205 1.80 -10.30 11.38
C GLY A 205 1.03 -9.87 10.13
N SER A 206 1.27 -10.51 8.99
CA SER A 206 0.51 -10.27 7.76
C SER A 206 -0.95 -10.67 7.94
N LEU A 207 -1.24 -11.83 8.54
CA LEU A 207 -2.62 -12.29 8.75
C LEU A 207 -3.42 -11.29 9.59
N LEU A 208 -2.87 -10.82 10.71
CA LEU A 208 -3.53 -9.86 11.60
C LEU A 208 -3.78 -8.53 10.88
N LEU A 209 -2.76 -8.00 10.21
CA LEU A 209 -2.87 -6.73 9.50
C LEU A 209 -3.86 -6.81 8.34
N SER A 210 -3.80 -7.87 7.53
CA SER A 210 -4.67 -8.06 6.38
C SER A 210 -6.13 -8.25 6.78
N ILE A 211 -6.41 -8.97 7.87
CA ILE A 211 -7.78 -9.08 8.39
C ILE A 211 -8.27 -7.70 8.86
N ALA A 212 -7.45 -6.96 9.60
CA ALA A 212 -7.83 -5.64 10.09
C ALA A 212 -8.06 -4.64 8.95
N ALA A 213 -7.20 -4.61 7.93
CA ALA A 213 -7.35 -3.76 6.75
C ALA A 213 -8.58 -4.19 5.93
N GLY A 214 -8.68 -5.48 5.59
CA GLY A 214 -9.82 -6.01 4.82
C GLY A 214 -11.16 -5.82 5.51
N VAL A 215 -11.25 -5.89 6.84
CA VAL A 215 -12.49 -5.57 7.55
C VAL A 215 -12.68 -4.05 7.64
N GLY A 216 -11.69 -3.33 8.18
CA GLY A 216 -11.80 -1.89 8.46
C GLY A 216 -12.10 -1.06 7.23
N GLU A 217 -11.33 -1.28 6.16
CA GLU A 217 -11.50 -0.53 4.92
C GLU A 217 -12.82 -0.91 4.22
N GLU A 218 -13.21 -2.18 4.17
CA GLU A 218 -14.48 -2.54 3.53
C GLU A 218 -15.71 -2.01 4.30
N VAL A 219 -15.71 -2.02 5.65
CA VAL A 219 -16.79 -1.36 6.42
C VAL A 219 -16.84 0.13 6.10
N LEU A 220 -15.69 0.82 6.06
CA LEU A 220 -15.64 2.26 5.82
C LEU A 220 -16.05 2.61 4.38
N PHE A 221 -15.49 1.95 3.39
CA PHE A 221 -15.70 2.30 1.99
C PHE A 221 -16.98 1.72 1.41
N ARG A 222 -17.33 0.46 1.70
CA ARG A 222 -18.48 -0.21 1.08
C ARG A 222 -19.71 -0.08 1.98
N GLY A 223 -19.54 -0.41 3.26
CA GLY A 223 -20.58 -0.34 4.27
C GLY A 223 -21.09 1.08 4.53
N LEU A 224 -20.19 2.05 4.72
CA LEU A 224 -20.56 3.44 5.00
C LEU A 224 -20.58 4.33 3.74
N LEU A 225 -19.44 4.52 3.06
CA LEU A 225 -19.31 5.56 2.04
C LEU A 225 -20.10 5.23 0.76
N GLN A 226 -19.85 4.07 0.15
CA GLN A 226 -20.52 3.62 -1.07
C GLN A 226 -22.02 3.48 -0.84
N ASN A 227 -22.43 2.76 0.22
CA ASN A 227 -23.84 2.57 0.54
C ASN A 227 -24.52 3.90 0.90
N GLY A 228 -23.89 4.72 1.75
CA GLY A 228 -24.46 5.99 2.20
C GLY A 228 -24.63 7.02 1.09
N VAL A 229 -23.68 7.09 0.15
CA VAL A 229 -23.82 7.91 -1.07
C VAL A 229 -24.83 7.25 -2.02
N GLY A 230 -24.80 5.92 -2.14
CA GLY A 230 -25.69 5.13 -2.98
C GLY A 230 -27.18 5.31 -2.65
N ILE A 231 -27.52 5.33 -1.35
CA ILE A 231 -28.89 5.58 -0.86
C ILE A 231 -29.37 6.98 -1.24
N LYS A 232 -28.48 7.98 -1.29
CA LYS A 232 -28.86 9.39 -1.50
C LYS A 232 -28.82 9.84 -2.95
N LEU A 233 -27.82 9.39 -3.70
CA LEU A 233 -27.49 9.88 -5.04
C LEU A 233 -27.53 8.77 -6.10
N GLY A 234 -27.78 7.52 -5.72
CA GLY A 234 -27.82 6.37 -6.61
C GLY A 234 -26.56 5.50 -6.52
N GLN A 235 -26.76 4.18 -6.66
CA GLN A 235 -25.72 3.16 -6.42
C GLN A 235 -24.48 3.34 -7.30
N SER A 236 -24.64 3.73 -8.57
CA SER A 236 -23.51 3.99 -9.48
C SER A 236 -22.65 5.16 -9.03
N ILE A 237 -23.25 6.22 -8.47
CA ILE A 237 -22.52 7.36 -7.92
C ILE A 237 -21.80 6.95 -6.64
N GLY A 238 -22.46 6.18 -5.77
CA GLY A 238 -21.83 5.62 -4.58
C GLY A 238 -20.59 4.78 -4.91
N LEU A 239 -20.70 3.90 -5.90
CA LEU A 239 -19.59 3.09 -6.39
C LEU A 239 -18.43 3.96 -6.89
N ALA A 240 -18.70 4.93 -7.76
CA ALA A 240 -17.68 5.79 -8.33
C ALA A 240 -16.98 6.63 -7.25
N VAL A 241 -17.75 7.25 -6.36
CA VAL A 241 -17.22 8.11 -5.28
C VAL A 241 -16.34 7.31 -4.33
N ALA A 242 -16.82 6.17 -3.84
CA ALA A 242 -16.04 5.35 -2.93
C ALA A 242 -14.75 4.83 -3.58
N SER A 243 -14.82 4.39 -4.83
CA SER A 243 -13.65 3.85 -5.57
C SER A 243 -12.59 4.91 -5.84
N ILE A 244 -13.00 6.11 -6.26
CA ILE A 244 -12.07 7.23 -6.53
C ILE A 244 -11.44 7.70 -5.22
N ILE A 245 -12.22 7.87 -4.15
CA ILE A 245 -11.66 8.27 -2.85
C ILE A 245 -10.69 7.22 -2.33
N PHE A 246 -11.02 5.93 -2.45
CA PHE A 246 -10.11 4.83 -2.09
C PHE A 246 -8.77 4.95 -2.83
N GLY A 247 -8.79 5.13 -4.15
CA GLY A 247 -7.56 5.28 -4.92
C GLY A 247 -6.75 6.54 -4.59
N LEU A 248 -7.42 7.67 -4.34
CA LEU A 248 -6.76 8.91 -3.94
C LEU A 248 -6.05 8.78 -2.59
N LEU A 249 -6.60 8.00 -1.65
CA LEU A 249 -5.96 7.73 -0.36
C LEU A 249 -4.75 6.79 -0.47
N HIS A 250 -4.66 6.04 -1.57
CA HIS A 250 -3.53 5.19 -1.92
C HIS A 250 -2.57 5.86 -2.92
N ASN A 251 -2.42 7.18 -2.86
CA ASN A 251 -1.63 7.94 -3.83
C ASN A 251 -0.13 8.03 -3.50
N VAL A 252 0.52 6.87 -3.36
CA VAL A 252 1.99 6.81 -3.27
C VAL A 252 2.63 7.13 -4.62
N THR A 253 2.03 6.63 -5.70
CA THR A 253 2.32 7.05 -7.07
C THR A 253 1.01 7.20 -7.83
N PRO A 254 0.93 8.03 -8.88
CA PRO A 254 -0.29 8.15 -9.67
C PRO A 254 -0.79 6.82 -10.25
N VAL A 255 0.14 5.93 -10.63
CA VAL A 255 -0.22 4.60 -11.15
C VAL A 255 -0.74 3.70 -10.04
N TYR A 256 -0.17 3.76 -8.83
CA TYR A 256 -0.68 3.01 -7.69
C TYR A 256 -2.09 3.51 -7.28
N ALA A 257 -2.33 4.82 -7.28
CA ALA A 257 -3.65 5.40 -7.06
C ALA A 257 -4.68 4.90 -8.09
N LEU A 258 -4.28 4.80 -9.36
CA LEU A 258 -5.13 4.27 -10.43
C LEU A 258 -5.44 2.78 -10.21
N ILE A 259 -4.45 1.96 -9.88
CA ILE A 259 -4.64 0.53 -9.58
C ILE A 259 -5.57 0.37 -8.36
N ALA A 260 -5.34 1.14 -7.30
CA ALA A 260 -6.20 1.15 -6.12
C ALA A 260 -7.63 1.60 -6.45
N THR A 261 -7.81 2.59 -7.35
CA THR A 261 -9.14 2.99 -7.84
C THR A 261 -9.83 1.82 -8.56
N ILE A 262 -9.11 1.07 -9.39
CA ILE A 262 -9.63 -0.10 -10.10
C ILE A 262 -10.06 -1.19 -9.10
N TYR A 263 -9.24 -1.46 -8.07
CA TYR A 263 -9.63 -2.36 -6.99
C TYR A 263 -10.82 -1.85 -6.18
N GLY A 264 -10.91 -0.53 -5.98
CA GLY A 264 -12.08 0.16 -5.44
C GLY A 264 -13.35 -0.22 -6.20
N PHE A 265 -13.32 -0.04 -7.53
CA PHE A 265 -14.43 -0.38 -8.42
C PHE A 265 -14.74 -1.88 -8.40
N TYR A 266 -13.72 -2.72 -8.40
CA TYR A 266 -13.87 -4.17 -8.39
C TYR A 266 -14.61 -4.65 -7.14
N PHE A 267 -14.09 -4.34 -5.94
CA PHE A 267 -14.75 -4.72 -4.69
C PHE A 267 -16.11 -4.04 -4.51
N GLY A 268 -16.24 -2.78 -4.92
CA GLY A 268 -17.51 -2.08 -4.88
C GLY A 268 -18.57 -2.72 -5.79
N PHE A 269 -18.17 -3.21 -6.96
CA PHE A 269 -19.03 -3.98 -7.85
C PHE A 269 -19.39 -5.34 -7.25
N ILE A 270 -18.43 -6.07 -6.69
CA ILE A 270 -18.69 -7.35 -5.99
C ILE A 270 -19.69 -7.15 -4.85
N TYR A 271 -19.54 -6.07 -4.08
CA TYR A 271 -20.49 -5.72 -3.02
C TYR A 271 -21.90 -5.50 -3.57
N LEU A 272 -22.06 -4.74 -4.65
CA LEU A 272 -23.38 -4.51 -5.28
C LEU A 272 -23.97 -5.78 -5.88
N ALA A 273 -23.15 -6.60 -6.53
CA ALA A 273 -23.59 -7.82 -7.21
C ALA A 273 -24.03 -8.91 -6.22
N THR A 274 -23.42 -8.95 -5.03
CA THR A 274 -23.66 -10.00 -4.03
C THR A 274 -24.57 -9.55 -2.90
N GLY A 275 -24.68 -8.24 -2.65
CA GLY A 275 -25.35 -7.70 -1.47
C GLY A 275 -24.73 -8.15 -0.15
N ASN A 276 -23.47 -8.64 -0.16
CA ASN A 276 -22.82 -9.20 1.00
C ASN A 276 -21.45 -8.54 1.23
N LEU A 277 -21.28 -7.88 2.37
CA LEU A 277 -20.06 -7.19 2.75
C LEU A 277 -18.92 -8.14 3.13
N ALA A 278 -19.22 -9.36 3.59
CA ALA A 278 -18.19 -10.33 3.99
C ALA A 278 -17.35 -10.80 2.79
N ILE A 279 -17.93 -10.85 1.58
CA ILE A 279 -17.24 -11.31 0.37
C ILE A 279 -16.05 -10.39 0.01
N PRO A 280 -16.24 -9.06 -0.19
CA PRO A 280 -15.11 -8.17 -0.45
C PRO A 280 -14.13 -8.10 0.74
N MET A 281 -14.59 -8.20 2.00
CA MET A 281 -13.70 -8.27 3.17
C MET A 281 -12.71 -9.43 3.10
N ILE A 282 -13.22 -10.63 2.82
CA ILE A 282 -12.40 -11.84 2.74
C ILE A 282 -11.47 -11.77 1.53
N GLY A 283 -11.97 -11.29 0.39
CA GLY A 283 -11.16 -11.13 -0.81
C GLY A 283 -10.01 -10.14 -0.64
N HIS A 284 -10.28 -9.00 0.01
CA HIS A 284 -9.29 -7.98 0.33
C HIS A 284 -8.26 -8.52 1.32
N ALA A 285 -8.70 -9.06 2.46
CA ALA A 285 -7.79 -9.63 3.46
C ALA A 285 -6.91 -10.74 2.88
N PHE A 286 -7.45 -11.60 2.02
CA PHE A 286 -6.66 -12.66 1.41
C PHE A 286 -5.66 -12.12 0.38
N TYR A 287 -6.06 -11.15 -0.46
CA TYR A 287 -5.15 -10.49 -1.39
C TYR A 287 -3.97 -9.85 -0.64
N ASP A 288 -4.24 -9.09 0.42
CA ASP A 288 -3.22 -8.42 1.21
C ASP A 288 -2.29 -9.42 1.90
N LEU A 289 -2.83 -10.52 2.44
CA LEU A 289 -2.03 -11.56 3.07
C LEU A 289 -0.99 -12.11 2.10
N VAL A 290 -1.42 -12.48 0.89
CA VAL A 290 -0.53 -12.99 -0.15
C VAL A 290 0.47 -11.91 -0.60
N ALA A 291 0.00 -10.67 -0.79
CA ALA A 291 0.84 -9.56 -1.22
C ALA A 291 1.93 -9.22 -0.20
N LEU A 292 1.62 -9.19 1.10
CA LEU A 292 2.57 -8.90 2.17
C LEU A 292 3.62 -10.01 2.33
N ILE A 293 3.19 -11.27 2.31
CA ILE A 293 4.12 -12.43 2.37
C ILE A 293 5.05 -12.42 1.16
N HIS A 294 4.50 -12.22 -0.05
CA HIS A 294 5.29 -12.16 -1.27
C HIS A 294 6.30 -11.00 -1.22
N THR A 295 5.86 -9.81 -0.81
CA THR A 295 6.71 -8.62 -0.70
C THR A 295 7.86 -8.83 0.29
N GLN A 296 7.59 -9.46 1.43
CA GLN A 296 8.63 -9.84 2.39
C GLN A 296 9.64 -10.82 1.78
N GLY A 297 9.16 -11.85 1.07
CA GLY A 297 10.03 -12.81 0.39
C GLY A 297 10.94 -12.16 -0.66
N GLU A 298 10.43 -11.24 -1.47
CA GLU A 298 11.23 -10.48 -2.43
C GLU A 298 12.26 -9.60 -1.73
N MET A 299 11.89 -8.96 -0.62
CA MET A 299 12.81 -8.13 0.16
C MET A 299 13.98 -8.95 0.73
N LEU A 300 13.74 -10.17 1.22
CA LEU A 300 14.82 -11.03 1.71
C LEU A 300 15.83 -11.41 0.62
N LYS A 301 15.39 -11.57 -0.63
CA LYS A 301 16.31 -11.78 -1.77
C LYS A 301 17.21 -10.58 -2.00
N VAL A 302 16.67 -9.36 -1.81
CA VAL A 302 17.42 -8.10 -1.96
C VAL A 302 18.46 -7.94 -0.84
N VAL A 303 18.07 -8.24 0.41
CA VAL A 303 18.98 -8.26 1.56
C VAL A 303 20.14 -9.23 1.31
N ALA A 304 19.83 -10.46 0.89
CA ALA A 304 20.82 -11.49 0.60
C ALA A 304 21.76 -11.07 -0.53
N ALA A 305 21.24 -10.47 -1.61
CA ALA A 305 22.03 -10.01 -2.75
C ALA A 305 22.99 -8.86 -2.40
N ARG A 306 22.64 -8.00 -1.43
CA ARG A 306 23.49 -6.88 -0.98
C ARG A 306 24.54 -7.28 0.06
N GLY A 307 24.55 -8.54 0.51
CA GLY A 307 25.46 -9.00 1.57
C GLY A 307 25.27 -8.28 2.91
N VAL A 308 24.15 -7.57 3.08
CA VAL A 308 23.79 -6.95 4.36
C VAL A 308 23.42 -8.11 5.28
N LYS A 309 24.25 -8.36 6.29
CA LYS A 309 23.85 -9.26 7.38
C LYS A 309 22.58 -8.66 7.96
N GLY A 310 21.45 -9.37 7.83
CA GLY A 310 20.26 -9.09 8.65
C GLY A 310 20.69 -8.96 10.11
N PRO A 311 19.92 -8.23 10.94
CA PRO A 311 20.39 -7.76 12.23
C PRO A 311 21.18 -8.83 12.94
N ALA A 312 22.44 -8.49 13.24
CA ALA A 312 23.33 -9.37 13.96
C ALA A 312 22.49 -9.99 15.07
N LYS A 313 22.42 -11.32 15.12
CA LYS A 313 22.10 -11.99 16.38
C LYS A 313 22.98 -11.26 17.38
N LYS A 314 22.38 -10.47 18.28
CA LYS A 314 23.08 -10.11 19.50
C LYS A 314 23.43 -11.47 20.06
N GLU A 315 24.70 -11.84 19.89
CA GLU A 315 25.24 -13.01 20.53
C GLU A 315 24.87 -12.84 21.99
N GLU A 316 24.05 -13.76 22.45
CA GLU A 316 23.72 -13.99 23.83
C GLU A 316 24.99 -14.52 24.50
N ASN A 317 26.04 -13.68 24.49
CA ASN A 317 27.31 -13.90 25.16
C ASN A 317 27.39 -12.79 26.22
N ALA A 318 26.52 -12.91 27.22
CA ALA A 318 26.70 -12.26 28.50
C ALA A 318 26.19 -13.21 29.59
N ALA A 319 27.14 -13.62 30.43
CA ALA A 319 27.00 -14.30 31.72
C ALA A 319 26.87 -15.84 31.70
N GLU A 320 28.00 -16.52 31.53
CA GLU A 320 28.41 -17.61 32.42
C GLU A 320 29.94 -17.77 32.33
N GLU A 321 30.67 -16.89 33.02
CA GLU A 321 32.01 -17.15 33.57
C GLU A 321 32.23 -16.27 34.81
#